data_AF-A0A8I3A4U3-F1
#
_entry.id   AF-A0A8I3A4U3-F1
#
_cell.length_a   1.000
_cell.length_b   1.000
_cell.length_c   1.000
_cell.angle_alpha   90.00
_cell.angle_beta   90.00
_cell.angle_gamma   90.00
#
_symmetry.space_group_name_H-M   'P 1'
#
loop_
_entity.id
_entity.type
_entity.pdbx_description
1 polymer ?
#
loop_
_entity_poly.entity_id
_entity_poly.type
_entity_poly.pdbx_seq_one_letter_code
_entity_poly.pdbx_strand_id
1 'polypeptide(L)'
;MFFHISPVTLAPAFALIASAFSVPLDSEMALSLANTERGLNGLGPLTWDVQLADAATIWASYLGEVGSVIHATEAERPNQGEVIAHYTSTSPDDASAHPMTHAMVDWLAERVNYLPGAVIGPNSGPYIHWSTAIGCGFNQSNMSIFETFVVCRISPEGNIIGQSPFSSTATNVTRRQDTSSGPFEGEITHYTTGLGACGFDDTGASGIVALSHEKMGAPSNGNPLCDRRVLLSANGRTAEGKVRDKCMGCAIEDVDVSEDIFITLYDDLGIGRGSVTWELI
;
A
#
# COMPACT_ATOMS: atom_id res chain seq x y z
N MET A 1 -32.92 55.93 -41.55
CA MET A 1 -33.19 54.77 -40.66
C MET A 1 -31.85 54.38 -40.05
N PHE A 2 -31.54 54.89 -38.86
CA PHE A 2 -30.26 54.64 -38.18
C PHE A 2 -30.40 53.37 -37.34
N PHE A 3 -29.61 52.33 -37.65
CA PHE A 3 -29.52 51.13 -36.83
C PHE A 3 -28.51 51.36 -35.69
N HIS A 4 -29.00 51.34 -34.45
CA HIS A 4 -28.18 51.26 -33.25
C HIS A 4 -27.72 49.81 -33.06
N ILE A 5 -26.42 49.58 -33.05
CA ILE A 5 -25.83 48.28 -32.70
C ILE A 5 -25.29 48.43 -31.27
N SER A 6 -25.92 47.77 -30.31
CA SER A 6 -25.40 47.71 -28.93
C SER A 6 -24.31 46.65 -28.83
N PRO A 7 -23.18 46.92 -28.16
CA PRO A 7 -22.15 45.91 -27.95
C PRO A 7 -22.60 44.91 -26.88
N VAL A 8 -22.58 43.63 -27.22
CA VAL A 8 -22.76 42.53 -26.27
C VAL A 8 -21.45 42.35 -25.50
N THR A 9 -21.46 42.61 -24.20
CA THR A 9 -20.33 42.32 -23.31
C THR A 9 -20.29 40.83 -22.99
N LEU A 10 -19.26 40.12 -23.45
CA LEU A 10 -18.99 38.75 -23.01
C LEU A 10 -18.56 38.76 -21.54
N ALA A 11 -19.27 38.01 -20.70
CA ALA A 11 -18.83 37.70 -19.34
C ALA A 11 -17.60 36.77 -19.39
N PRO A 12 -16.64 36.90 -18.46
CA PRO A 12 -15.47 36.04 -18.44
C PRO A 12 -15.91 34.62 -18.05
N ALA A 13 -15.55 33.64 -18.87
CA ALA A 13 -15.71 32.24 -18.52
C ALA A 13 -14.80 31.93 -17.31
N PHE A 14 -15.39 31.62 -16.16
CA PHE A 14 -14.66 31.02 -15.06
C PHE A 14 -14.19 29.63 -15.50
N ALA A 15 -12.88 29.49 -15.72
CA ALA A 15 -12.28 28.19 -15.89
C ALA A 15 -12.36 27.45 -14.55
N LEU A 16 -13.25 26.46 -14.47
CA LEU A 16 -13.24 25.46 -13.40
C LEU A 16 -11.94 24.67 -13.56
N ILE A 17 -10.97 24.92 -12.69
CA ILE A 17 -9.82 24.03 -12.51
C ILE A 17 -10.37 22.80 -11.79
N ALA A 18 -10.80 21.79 -12.55
CA ALA A 18 -11.02 20.47 -12.01
C ALA A 18 -9.64 19.87 -11.71
N SER A 19 -9.25 19.84 -10.45
CA SER A 19 -8.12 19.03 -9.99
C SER A 19 -8.51 17.56 -10.16
N ALA A 20 -8.00 16.93 -11.22
CA ALA A 20 -8.09 15.49 -11.38
C ALA A 20 -7.16 14.85 -10.34
N PHE A 21 -7.71 14.41 -9.21
CA PHE A 21 -7.01 13.53 -8.28
C PHE A 21 -6.84 12.17 -8.95
N SER A 22 -5.62 11.81 -9.32
CA SER A 22 -5.31 10.48 -9.86
C SER A 22 -5.24 9.48 -8.70
N VAL A 23 -6.12 8.48 -8.70
CA VAL A 23 -5.96 7.30 -7.85
C VAL A 23 -4.58 6.69 -8.16
N PRO A 24 -3.74 6.39 -7.14
CA PRO A 24 -2.43 5.83 -7.37
C PRO A 24 -2.56 4.48 -8.09
N LEU A 25 -1.61 4.20 -8.98
CA LEU A 25 -1.62 2.94 -9.71
C LEU A 25 -1.35 1.78 -8.74
N ASP A 26 -1.97 0.62 -8.96
CA ASP A 26 -1.77 -0.58 -8.11
C ASP A 26 -0.28 -0.95 -7.94
N SER A 27 0.54 -0.73 -8.97
CA SER A 27 1.99 -0.89 -8.90
C SER A 27 2.69 0.11 -7.97
N GLU A 28 2.21 1.35 -7.89
CA GLU A 28 2.75 2.38 -7.00
C GLU A 28 2.44 2.01 -5.54
N MET A 29 1.23 1.54 -5.27
CA MET A 29 0.83 1.04 -3.95
C MET A 29 1.66 -0.18 -3.55
N ALA A 30 1.81 -1.18 -4.43
CA ALA A 30 2.65 -2.35 -4.17
C ALA A 30 4.12 -1.99 -3.91
N LEU A 31 4.71 -1.09 -4.71
CA LEU A 31 6.08 -0.62 -4.49
C LEU A 31 6.22 0.12 -3.16
N SER A 32 5.23 0.96 -2.82
CA SER A 32 5.19 1.68 -1.55
C SER A 32 5.20 0.71 -0.37
N LEU A 33 4.32 -0.31 -0.38
CA LEU A 33 4.28 -1.36 0.64
C LEU A 33 5.63 -2.09 0.81
N ALA A 34 6.26 -2.49 -0.30
CA ALA A 34 7.56 -3.15 -0.27
C ALA A 34 8.64 -2.25 0.33
N ASN A 35 8.69 -0.98 -0.07
CA ASN A 35 9.68 -0.01 0.38
C ASN A 35 9.48 0.39 1.84
N THR A 36 8.24 0.46 2.29
CA THR A 36 7.87 0.59 3.69
C THR A 36 8.47 -0.53 4.53
N GLU A 37 8.20 -1.79 4.19
CA GLU A 37 8.70 -2.93 4.96
C GLU A 37 10.23 -2.99 4.94
N ARG A 38 10.84 -2.71 3.78
CA ARG A 38 12.30 -2.61 3.65
C ARG A 38 12.88 -1.53 4.56
N GLY A 39 12.26 -0.35 4.60
CA GLY A 39 12.66 0.75 5.47
C GLY A 39 12.55 0.40 6.96
N LEU A 40 11.49 -0.30 7.37
CA LEU A 40 11.33 -0.81 8.75
C LEU A 40 12.45 -1.78 9.16
N ASN A 41 13.03 -2.47 8.18
CA ASN A 41 14.13 -3.42 8.36
C ASN A 41 15.51 -2.85 8.01
N GLY A 42 15.63 -1.52 7.87
CA GLY A 42 16.92 -0.84 7.63
C GLY A 42 17.50 -1.06 6.23
N LEU A 43 16.68 -1.47 5.26
CA LEU A 43 17.08 -1.69 3.88
C LEU A 43 16.74 -0.46 3.02
N GLY A 44 17.54 -0.21 1.99
CA GLY A 44 17.27 0.84 1.01
C GLY A 44 16.01 0.52 0.19
N PRO A 45 15.30 1.54 -0.33
CA PRO A 45 14.11 1.32 -1.15
C PRO A 45 14.46 0.63 -2.48
N LEU A 46 13.56 -0.21 -2.97
CA LEU A 46 13.50 -0.67 -4.35
C LEU A 46 13.09 0.47 -5.27
N THR A 47 13.62 0.46 -6.48
CA THR A 47 13.15 1.28 -7.59
C THR A 47 12.28 0.44 -8.51
N TRP A 48 11.19 1.01 -9.04
CA TRP A 48 10.43 0.34 -10.08
C TRP A 48 11.25 0.22 -11.36
N ASP A 49 11.32 -0.98 -11.93
CA ASP A 49 11.96 -1.22 -13.21
C ASP A 49 10.92 -1.71 -14.22
N VAL A 50 10.75 -0.93 -15.29
CA VAL A 50 9.76 -1.21 -16.33
C VAL A 50 10.06 -2.49 -17.12
N GLN A 51 11.33 -2.85 -17.31
CA GLN A 51 11.70 -4.07 -18.03
C GLN A 51 11.42 -5.31 -17.17
N LEU A 52 11.65 -5.21 -15.86
CA LEU A 52 11.24 -6.25 -14.91
C LEU A 52 9.72 -6.43 -14.89
N ALA A 53 8.96 -5.32 -14.94
CA ALA A 53 7.50 -5.35 -14.97
C ALA A 53 6.94 -5.96 -16.26
N ASP A 54 7.51 -5.60 -17.41
CA ASP A 54 7.15 -6.20 -18.71
C ASP A 54 7.44 -7.71 -18.71
N ALA A 55 8.61 -8.12 -18.23
CA ALA A 55 8.98 -9.53 -18.12
C ALA A 55 8.05 -10.30 -17.16
N ALA A 56 7.69 -9.69 -16.02
CA ALA A 56 6.74 -10.26 -15.07
C ALA A 56 5.34 -10.42 -15.69
N THR A 57 4.89 -9.43 -16.46
CA THR A 57 3.59 -9.46 -17.16
C THR A 57 3.53 -10.58 -18.20
N ILE A 58 4.62 -10.75 -18.96
CA ILE A 58 4.74 -11.87 -19.92
C ILE A 58 4.64 -13.20 -19.19
N TRP A 59 5.36 -13.36 -18.08
CA TRP A 59 5.32 -14.60 -17.32
C TRP A 59 3.96 -14.86 -16.68
N ALA A 60 3.32 -13.84 -16.07
CA ALA A 60 1.98 -13.96 -15.53
C ALA A 60 0.97 -14.41 -16.59
N SER A 61 1.11 -13.92 -17.83
CA SER A 61 0.27 -14.35 -18.96
C SER A 61 0.49 -15.81 -19.32
N TYR A 62 1.75 -16.26 -19.34
CA TYR A 62 2.07 -17.68 -19.52
C TYR A 62 1.45 -18.56 -18.42
N LEU A 63 1.49 -18.13 -17.16
CA LEU A 63 0.85 -18.85 -16.04
C LEU A 63 -0.66 -18.97 -16.23
N GLY A 64 -1.31 -17.89 -16.70
CA GLY A 64 -2.73 -17.89 -17.07
C GLY A 64 -3.05 -18.86 -18.22
N GLU A 65 -2.16 -18.98 -19.21
CA GLU A 65 -2.33 -19.92 -20.34
C GLU A 65 -2.20 -21.39 -19.91
N VAL A 66 -1.25 -21.70 -19.02
CA VAL A 66 -1.04 -23.08 -18.54
C VAL A 66 -1.92 -23.44 -17.34
N GLY A 67 -2.51 -22.45 -16.67
CA GLY A 67 -3.39 -22.63 -15.51
C GLY A 67 -2.68 -23.19 -14.28
N SER A 68 -1.39 -22.87 -14.09
CA SER A 68 -0.60 -23.44 -13.00
C SER A 68 0.53 -22.51 -12.56
N VAL A 69 0.85 -22.52 -11.25
CA VAL A 69 1.97 -21.77 -10.68
C VAL A 69 3.27 -22.51 -10.96
N ILE A 70 4.06 -21.96 -11.88
CA ILE A 70 5.35 -22.50 -12.30
C ILE A 70 6.39 -21.37 -12.27
N HIS A 71 7.49 -21.58 -11.55
CA HIS A 71 8.59 -20.63 -11.55
C HIS A 71 9.35 -20.65 -12.88
N ALA A 72 9.73 -19.47 -13.37
CA ALA A 72 10.67 -19.35 -14.47
C ALA A 72 12.02 -19.93 -14.08
N THR A 73 12.67 -20.58 -15.04
CA THR A 73 14.03 -21.11 -14.88
C THR A 73 15.06 -19.98 -14.85
N GLU A 74 16.23 -20.23 -14.29
CA GLU A 74 17.31 -19.23 -14.25
C GLU A 74 17.72 -18.74 -15.65
N ALA A 75 17.64 -19.61 -16.67
CA ALA A 75 17.92 -19.23 -18.04
C ALA A 75 16.89 -18.22 -18.61
N GLU A 76 15.64 -18.27 -18.13
CA GLU A 76 14.55 -17.37 -18.56
C GLU A 76 14.55 -16.05 -17.76
N ARG A 77 15.26 -15.98 -16.64
CA ARG A 77 15.31 -14.81 -15.75
C ARG A 77 16.68 -14.58 -15.11
N PRO A 78 17.76 -14.47 -15.90
CA PRO A 78 19.12 -14.48 -15.37
C PRO A 78 19.38 -13.36 -14.36
N ASN A 79 19.86 -13.73 -13.17
CA ASN A 79 20.12 -12.84 -12.02
C ASN A 79 18.89 -12.09 -11.50
N GLN A 80 17.69 -12.62 -11.75
CA GLN A 80 16.44 -12.06 -11.23
C GLN A 80 15.76 -13.07 -10.31
N GLY A 81 15.34 -12.61 -9.14
CA GLY A 81 14.39 -13.35 -8.30
C GLY A 81 12.99 -13.28 -8.89
N GLU A 82 12.13 -14.21 -8.45
CA GLU A 82 10.73 -14.26 -8.85
C GLU A 82 9.86 -14.66 -7.66
N VAL A 83 8.72 -13.99 -7.53
CA VAL A 83 7.69 -14.28 -6.55
C VAL A 83 6.35 -14.32 -7.29
N ILE A 84 5.52 -15.32 -6.98
CA ILE A 84 4.29 -15.60 -7.70
C ILE A 84 3.15 -15.75 -6.70
N ALA A 85 2.00 -15.18 -7.03
CA ALA A 85 0.75 -15.40 -6.33
C ALA A 85 -0.35 -15.77 -7.32
N HIS A 86 -1.30 -16.58 -6.86
CA HIS A 86 -2.43 -17.06 -7.66
C HIS A 86 -3.70 -17.04 -6.82
N TYR A 87 -4.73 -16.42 -7.37
CA TYR A 87 -6.02 -16.22 -6.71
C TYR A 87 -7.14 -16.66 -7.64
N THR A 88 -8.21 -17.20 -7.06
CA THR A 88 -9.44 -17.53 -7.78
C THR A 88 -10.62 -17.04 -6.96
N SER A 89 -11.53 -16.30 -7.59
CA SER A 89 -12.75 -15.82 -6.95
C SER A 89 -13.97 -16.02 -7.85
N THR A 90 -15.16 -16.15 -7.27
CA THR A 90 -16.42 -16.23 -8.04
C THR A 90 -17.10 -14.87 -8.21
N SER A 91 -16.53 -13.82 -7.63
CA SER A 91 -16.99 -12.43 -7.69
C SER A 91 -15.78 -11.49 -7.63
N PRO A 92 -15.91 -10.22 -8.06
CA PRO A 92 -14.85 -9.25 -7.83
C PRO A 92 -14.55 -9.10 -6.33
N ASP A 93 -13.27 -9.10 -5.98
CA ASP A 93 -12.69 -8.87 -4.66
C ASP A 93 -11.42 -8.01 -4.75
N ASP A 94 -10.77 -7.72 -3.62
CA ASP A 94 -9.55 -6.89 -3.58
C ASP A 94 -8.41 -7.47 -4.41
N ALA A 95 -8.25 -8.79 -4.44
CA ALA A 95 -7.23 -9.45 -5.26
C ALA A 95 -7.52 -9.28 -6.77
N SER A 96 -8.79 -9.10 -7.14
CA SER A 96 -9.17 -8.80 -8.52
C SER A 96 -9.08 -7.30 -8.86
N ALA A 97 -9.31 -6.41 -7.89
CA ALA A 97 -9.32 -4.96 -8.07
C ALA A 97 -7.92 -4.33 -7.97
N HIS A 98 -7.08 -4.86 -7.08
CA HIS A 98 -5.71 -4.41 -6.80
C HIS A 98 -4.74 -5.60 -6.67
N PRO A 99 -4.54 -6.40 -7.74
CA PRO A 99 -3.79 -7.66 -7.66
C PRO A 99 -2.38 -7.53 -7.11
N MET A 100 -1.64 -6.50 -7.52
CA MET A 100 -0.24 -6.32 -7.12
C MET A 100 -0.14 -5.91 -5.66
N THR A 101 -0.98 -4.97 -5.22
CA THR A 101 -1.05 -4.54 -3.82
C THR A 101 -1.41 -5.72 -2.92
N HIS A 102 -2.43 -6.49 -3.30
CA HIS A 102 -2.87 -7.66 -2.53
C HIS A 102 -1.75 -8.71 -2.42
N ALA A 103 -1.11 -9.07 -3.54
CA ALA A 103 0.01 -10.01 -3.53
C ALA A 103 1.20 -9.52 -2.72
N MET A 104 1.48 -8.21 -2.76
CA MET A 104 2.55 -7.64 -1.94
C MET A 104 2.24 -7.78 -0.45
N VAL A 105 1.00 -7.51 -0.02
CA VAL A 105 0.59 -7.70 1.39
C VAL A 105 0.83 -9.14 1.84
N ASP A 106 0.41 -10.11 1.03
CA ASP A 106 0.55 -11.54 1.34
C ASP A 106 2.02 -11.97 1.44
N TRP A 107 2.87 -11.58 0.48
CA TRP A 107 4.31 -11.91 0.56
C TRP A 107 4.99 -11.24 1.77
N LEU A 108 4.64 -9.99 2.08
CA LEU A 108 5.19 -9.29 3.26
C LEU A 108 4.65 -9.85 4.58
N ALA A 109 3.52 -10.56 4.58
CA ALA A 109 2.99 -11.23 5.76
C ALA A 109 3.91 -12.37 6.24
N GLU A 110 4.71 -12.96 5.34
CA GLU A 110 5.68 -14.01 5.70
C GLU A 110 6.82 -13.53 6.60
N ARG A 111 6.95 -12.22 6.86
CA ARG A 111 7.94 -11.66 7.80
C ARG A 111 7.98 -12.36 9.15
N VAL A 112 6.85 -12.89 9.60
CA VAL A 112 6.73 -13.65 10.86
C VAL A 112 7.58 -14.93 10.86
N ASN A 113 7.94 -15.45 9.69
CA ASN A 113 8.79 -16.62 9.50
C ASN A 113 10.29 -16.28 9.51
N TYR A 114 10.66 -15.00 9.42
CA TYR A 114 12.04 -14.52 9.30
C TYR A 114 12.50 -13.79 10.57
N LEU A 115 12.61 -14.53 11.66
CA LEU A 115 13.11 -13.99 12.93
C LEU A 115 14.56 -13.47 12.81
N PRO A 116 15.01 -12.54 13.66
CA PRO A 116 16.39 -12.06 13.68
C PRO A 116 17.40 -13.23 13.73
N GLY A 117 18.33 -13.26 12.76
CA GLY A 117 19.32 -14.32 12.63
C GLY A 117 18.85 -15.57 11.86
N ALA A 118 17.60 -15.59 11.37
CA ALA A 118 17.15 -16.60 10.44
C ALA A 118 17.95 -16.55 9.13
N VAL A 119 18.05 -17.71 8.48
CA VAL A 119 18.63 -17.88 7.15
C VAL A 119 17.58 -18.46 6.22
N ILE A 120 17.67 -18.13 4.94
CA ILE A 120 16.78 -18.70 3.92
C ILE A 120 17.03 -20.20 3.81
N GLY A 121 15.97 -20.98 4.01
CA GLY A 121 15.93 -22.42 3.80
C GLY A 121 15.25 -22.79 2.49
N PRO A 122 15.22 -24.09 2.14
CA PRO A 122 14.60 -24.57 0.89
C PRO A 122 13.08 -24.39 0.83
N ASN A 123 12.42 -24.14 1.98
CA ASN A 123 10.97 -23.89 2.08
C ASN A 123 10.66 -22.47 2.55
N SER A 124 11.66 -21.59 2.56
CA SER A 124 11.46 -20.17 2.84
C SER A 124 10.67 -19.56 1.69
N GLY A 125 9.54 -18.95 1.98
CA GLY A 125 8.72 -18.30 0.96
C GLY A 125 9.32 -16.96 0.50
N PRO A 126 8.62 -16.26 -0.41
CA PRO A 126 9.15 -15.10 -1.10
C PRO A 126 9.41 -13.91 -0.16
N TYR A 127 10.68 -13.55 0.09
CA TYR A 127 11.03 -12.37 0.90
C TYR A 127 11.96 -11.38 0.15
N ILE A 128 11.60 -10.10 0.11
CA ILE A 128 12.10 -9.08 -0.86
C ILE A 128 13.22 -8.19 -0.26
N HIS A 129 14.38 -8.76 0.08
CA HIS A 129 15.36 -8.03 0.92
C HIS A 129 16.68 -7.59 0.25
N TRP A 130 17.26 -8.40 -0.65
CA TRP A 130 18.60 -8.08 -1.19
C TRP A 130 18.62 -7.27 -2.47
N SER A 131 17.45 -7.04 -3.05
CA SER A 131 17.34 -6.43 -4.36
C SER A 131 17.29 -4.91 -4.27
N THR A 132 17.49 -4.26 -5.41
CA THR A 132 17.43 -2.80 -5.57
C THR A 132 16.36 -2.36 -6.55
N ALA A 133 15.86 -3.28 -7.37
CA ALA A 133 14.83 -3.04 -8.36
C ALA A 133 13.75 -4.12 -8.31
N ILE A 134 12.51 -3.72 -8.59
CA ILE A 134 11.37 -4.62 -8.71
C ILE A 134 10.48 -4.17 -9.87
N GLY A 135 9.86 -5.11 -10.55
CA GLY A 135 8.77 -4.85 -11.46
C GLY A 135 7.78 -5.99 -11.41
N CYS A 136 6.49 -5.65 -11.36
CA CYS A 136 5.40 -6.61 -11.22
C CYS A 136 4.43 -6.52 -12.39
N GLY A 137 3.79 -7.64 -12.67
CA GLY A 137 2.79 -7.81 -13.71
C GLY A 137 1.74 -8.82 -13.26
N PHE A 138 0.56 -8.75 -13.87
CA PHE A 138 -0.49 -9.74 -13.60
C PHE A 138 -1.20 -10.14 -14.88
N ASN A 139 -1.84 -11.31 -14.82
CA ASN A 139 -2.81 -11.78 -15.81
C ASN A 139 -4.10 -12.12 -15.07
N GLN A 140 -5.23 -11.60 -15.55
CA GLN A 140 -6.54 -11.83 -14.97
C GLN A 140 -7.51 -12.31 -16.03
N SER A 141 -8.27 -13.37 -15.71
CA SER A 141 -9.35 -13.84 -16.57
C SER A 141 -10.66 -13.09 -16.27
N ASN A 142 -11.40 -12.75 -17.35
CA ASN A 142 -12.66 -11.99 -17.27
C ASN A 142 -13.90 -12.89 -17.36
N MET A 143 -13.83 -14.15 -16.91
CA MET A 143 -14.97 -15.08 -16.98
C MET A 143 -15.53 -15.39 -15.59
N SER A 144 -16.52 -16.28 -15.50
CA SER A 144 -17.31 -16.61 -14.29
C SER A 144 -16.49 -16.99 -13.04
N ILE A 145 -15.18 -17.13 -13.18
CA ILE A 145 -14.17 -17.17 -12.14
C ILE A 145 -13.16 -16.05 -12.43
N PHE A 146 -12.92 -15.16 -11.47
CA PHE A 146 -11.85 -14.17 -11.50
C PHE A 146 -10.57 -14.87 -11.08
N GLU A 147 -9.88 -15.46 -12.06
CA GLU A 147 -8.58 -16.09 -11.83
C GLU A 147 -7.48 -15.08 -12.13
N THR A 148 -6.61 -14.84 -11.15
CA THR A 148 -5.55 -13.83 -11.23
C THR A 148 -4.20 -14.43 -10.87
N PHE A 149 -3.23 -14.31 -11.78
CA PHE A 149 -1.83 -14.61 -11.54
C PHE A 149 -1.06 -13.31 -11.41
N VAL A 150 -0.30 -13.17 -10.33
CA VAL A 150 0.56 -12.00 -10.09
C VAL A 150 2.01 -12.49 -10.02
N VAL A 151 2.90 -11.82 -10.74
CA VAL A 151 4.33 -12.10 -10.75
C VAL A 151 5.08 -10.81 -10.45
N CYS A 152 6.10 -10.88 -9.60
CA CYS A 152 7.11 -9.84 -9.52
C CYS A 152 8.49 -10.40 -9.85
N ARG A 153 9.25 -9.63 -10.63
CA ARG A 153 10.68 -9.85 -10.89
C ARG A 153 11.49 -8.86 -10.07
N ILE A 154 12.56 -9.35 -9.48
CA ILE A 154 13.33 -8.60 -8.48
C ILE A 154 14.82 -8.72 -8.81
N SER A 155 15.54 -7.61 -8.87
CA SER A 155 16.95 -7.60 -9.29
C SER A 155 17.83 -6.76 -8.35
N PRO A 156 19.06 -7.22 -8.01
CA PRO A 156 19.57 -8.59 -8.22
C PRO A 156 18.73 -9.63 -7.47
N GLU A 157 18.90 -10.91 -7.81
CA GLU A 157 18.17 -12.00 -7.16
C GLU A 157 18.35 -12.02 -5.64
N GLY A 158 17.26 -12.33 -4.93
CA GLY A 158 17.23 -12.58 -3.49
C GLY A 158 16.98 -14.06 -3.19
N ASN A 159 16.56 -14.35 -1.96
CA ASN A 159 16.20 -15.70 -1.48
C ASN A 159 17.29 -16.77 -1.73
N ILE A 160 18.55 -16.38 -1.59
CA ILE A 160 19.68 -17.29 -1.73
C ILE A 160 19.78 -18.14 -0.46
N ILE A 161 19.66 -19.47 -0.62
CA ILE A 161 19.73 -20.44 0.49
C ILE A 161 21.00 -20.21 1.32
N GLY A 162 20.83 -20.16 2.63
CA GLY A 162 21.89 -19.96 3.60
C GLY A 162 22.29 -18.50 3.84
N GLN A 163 21.77 -17.55 3.06
CA GLN A 163 21.93 -16.13 3.36
C GLN A 163 20.85 -15.65 4.33
N SER A 164 21.17 -14.65 5.15
CA SER A 164 20.18 -14.02 6.04
C SER A 164 19.40 -12.95 5.27
N PRO A 165 18.04 -12.99 5.26
CA PRO A 165 17.23 -12.04 4.50
C PRO A 165 17.64 -10.59 4.78
N PHE A 166 18.07 -10.28 5.99
CA PHE A 166 18.59 -8.96 6.33
C PHE A 166 20.12 -8.95 6.29
N SER A 167 20.71 -7.94 5.65
CA SER A 167 22.15 -7.70 5.78
C SER A 167 22.50 -7.47 7.26
N SER A 168 23.54 -8.13 7.76
CA SER A 168 24.09 -7.88 9.11
C SER A 168 24.59 -6.43 9.33
N THR A 169 24.61 -5.63 8.25
CA THR A 169 24.83 -4.19 8.25
C THR A 169 23.52 -3.40 8.20
N ALA A 170 22.43 -3.92 8.76
CA ALA A 170 21.32 -3.09 9.19
C ALA A 170 21.88 -2.17 10.29
N THR A 171 22.35 -0.99 9.87
CA THR A 171 22.54 0.10 10.81
C THR A 171 21.19 0.24 11.49
N ASN A 172 21.15 0.11 12.82
CA ASN A 172 19.97 0.40 13.63
C ASN A 172 19.60 1.88 13.49
N VAL A 173 19.20 2.31 12.30
CA VAL A 173 18.27 3.40 12.14
C VAL A 173 16.90 2.73 12.27
N THR A 174 16.58 2.27 13.48
CA THR A 174 15.19 2.38 13.90
C THR A 174 14.85 3.84 13.64
N ARG A 175 14.10 4.13 12.57
CA ARG A 175 13.37 5.40 12.50
C ARG A 175 12.57 5.37 13.80
N ARG A 176 13.02 6.12 14.82
CA ARG A 176 12.44 6.03 16.16
C ARG A 176 10.97 6.27 15.94
N GLN A 177 10.15 5.33 16.40
CA GLN A 177 8.70 5.48 16.40
C GLN A 177 8.38 6.90 16.88
N ASP A 178 7.69 7.65 16.04
CA ASP A 178 7.40 9.04 16.33
C ASP A 178 6.16 9.11 17.22
N THR A 179 6.42 9.24 18.53
CA THR A 179 5.39 9.38 19.55
C THR A 179 4.98 10.83 19.80
N SER A 180 5.41 11.79 18.97
CA SER A 180 4.97 13.17 19.09
C SER A 180 3.44 13.25 18.94
N SER A 181 2.83 14.13 19.73
CA SER A 181 1.37 14.26 19.82
C SER A 181 0.77 15.19 18.78
N GLY A 182 1.57 15.89 17.98
CA GLY A 182 1.09 16.88 17.02
C GLY A 182 0.95 18.28 17.63
N PRO A 183 0.17 19.18 17.01
CA PRO A 183 -0.71 18.92 15.85
C PRO A 183 0.07 18.63 14.56
N PHE A 184 -0.55 17.83 13.69
CA PHE A 184 -0.06 17.50 12.34
C PHE A 184 -1.02 18.02 11.27
N GLU A 185 -0.50 18.31 10.09
CA GLU A 185 -1.29 18.64 8.90
C GLU A 185 -1.01 17.59 7.83
N GLY A 186 -2.03 16.84 7.42
CA GLY A 186 -1.86 15.75 6.46
C GLY A 186 -3.11 15.48 5.66
N GLU A 187 -3.13 14.34 4.98
CA GLU A 187 -4.30 13.85 4.27
C GLU A 187 -5.04 12.77 5.06
N ILE A 188 -6.36 12.72 4.88
CA ILE A 188 -7.24 11.70 5.43
C ILE A 188 -7.85 10.89 4.30
N THR A 189 -7.85 9.57 4.44
CA THR A 189 -8.61 8.61 3.62
C THR A 189 -9.53 7.78 4.50
N HIS A 190 -10.30 6.88 3.90
CA HIS A 190 -11.11 5.92 4.65
C HIS A 190 -10.89 4.46 4.21
N TYR A 191 -11.15 3.54 5.14
CA TYR A 191 -11.10 2.10 4.90
C TYR A 191 -12.22 1.36 5.66
N THR A 192 -12.53 0.16 5.20
CA THR A 192 -13.41 -0.77 5.91
C THR A 192 -12.63 -1.47 7.03
N THR A 193 -13.13 -1.39 8.25
CA THR A 193 -12.43 -1.90 9.44
C THR A 193 -12.34 -3.42 9.46
N GLY A 194 -11.26 -3.94 10.06
CA GLY A 194 -10.93 -5.37 10.12
C GLY A 194 -9.86 -5.67 11.17
N LEU A 195 -9.03 -6.70 10.92
CA LEU A 195 -7.90 -7.02 11.78
C LEU A 195 -6.79 -5.96 11.64
N GLY A 196 -6.65 -5.11 12.66
CA GLY A 196 -5.67 -4.04 12.67
C GLY A 196 -4.29 -4.46 13.20
N ALA A 197 -3.27 -3.69 12.83
CA ALA A 197 -1.88 -3.86 13.24
C ALA A 197 -1.66 -3.82 14.76
N CYS A 198 -2.60 -3.27 15.53
CA CYS A 198 -2.57 -3.32 17.00
C CYS A 198 -2.96 -4.70 17.58
N GLY A 199 -3.37 -5.65 16.73
CA GLY A 199 -3.68 -7.02 17.11
C GLY A 199 -5.13 -7.25 17.51
N PHE A 200 -6.02 -6.33 17.12
CA PHE A 200 -7.45 -6.42 17.42
C PHE A 200 -8.24 -6.55 16.13
N ASP A 201 -9.22 -7.44 16.16
CA ASP A 201 -10.23 -7.56 15.12
C ASP A 201 -11.34 -6.55 15.39
N ASP A 202 -11.32 -5.46 14.65
CA ASP A 202 -12.29 -4.36 14.72
C ASP A 202 -13.26 -4.43 13.53
N THR A 203 -13.50 -5.61 12.94
CA THR A 203 -14.45 -5.81 11.83
C THR A 203 -15.82 -5.20 12.15
N GLY A 204 -16.23 -4.21 11.35
CA GLY A 204 -17.50 -3.50 11.51
C GLY A 204 -17.54 -2.52 12.68
N ALA A 205 -16.41 -2.25 13.34
CA ALA A 205 -16.30 -1.23 14.36
C ALA A 205 -16.21 0.17 13.74
N SER A 206 -16.60 1.16 14.54
CA SER A 206 -16.60 2.59 14.21
C SER A 206 -15.57 3.33 15.06
N GLY A 207 -15.22 4.56 14.66
CA GLY A 207 -14.28 5.40 15.41
C GLY A 207 -12.83 4.89 15.38
N ILE A 208 -12.41 4.23 14.31
CA ILE A 208 -11.10 3.59 14.21
C ILE A 208 -10.16 4.44 13.36
N VAL A 209 -8.90 4.55 13.79
CA VAL A 209 -7.84 5.29 13.10
C VAL A 209 -6.66 4.36 12.86
N ALA A 210 -6.18 4.38 11.62
CA ALA A 210 -4.90 3.84 11.22
C ALA A 210 -3.89 4.98 11.06
N LEU A 211 -2.81 4.96 11.85
CA LEU A 211 -1.73 5.94 11.72
C LEU A 211 -0.72 5.46 10.68
N SER A 212 0.01 6.38 10.04
CA SER A 212 1.08 6.01 9.12
C SER A 212 2.05 5.00 9.72
N HIS A 213 2.42 4.02 8.90
CA HIS A 213 3.49 3.08 9.20
C HIS A 213 4.82 3.77 9.55
N GLU A 214 5.10 4.95 8.98
CA GLU A 214 6.32 5.69 9.29
C GLU A 214 6.28 6.22 10.73
N LYS A 215 5.11 6.70 11.17
CA LYS A 215 4.89 7.20 12.53
C LYS A 215 4.88 6.07 13.55
N MET A 216 4.14 5.00 13.27
CA MET A 216 4.06 3.83 14.15
C MET A 216 5.37 3.04 14.20
N GLY A 217 6.22 3.12 13.17
CA GLY A 217 7.48 2.41 13.10
C GLY A 217 7.30 0.89 13.03
N ALA A 218 8.33 0.15 13.40
CA ALA A 218 8.35 -1.31 13.29
C ALA A 218 7.32 -2.04 14.17
N PRO A 219 7.06 -1.65 15.43
CA PRO A 219 6.13 -2.40 16.29
C PRO A 219 4.71 -2.46 15.71
N SER A 220 4.07 -3.63 15.82
CA SER A 220 2.67 -3.86 15.44
C SER A 220 1.87 -4.11 16.73
N ASN A 221 1.68 -5.36 17.13
CA ASN A 221 1.06 -5.70 18.42
C ASN A 221 1.85 -5.09 19.59
N GLY A 222 1.14 -4.43 20.51
CA GLY A 222 1.77 -3.76 21.66
C GLY A 222 2.52 -2.47 21.31
N ASN A 223 2.31 -1.91 20.11
CA ASN A 223 2.85 -0.61 19.74
C ASN A 223 2.32 0.48 20.73
N PRO A 224 3.18 1.38 21.25
CA PRO A 224 2.77 2.36 22.27
C PRO A 224 1.82 3.45 21.76
N LEU A 225 1.57 3.53 20.45
CA LEU A 225 0.50 4.36 19.89
C LEU A 225 -0.84 3.63 19.81
N CYS A 226 -0.88 2.30 19.92
CA CYS A 226 -2.13 1.56 19.98
C CYS A 226 -2.98 2.02 21.17
N ASP A 227 -4.29 2.05 20.96
CA ASP A 227 -5.31 2.52 21.89
C ASP A 227 -5.21 3.99 22.31
N ARG A 228 -4.23 4.75 21.78
CA ARG A 228 -4.24 6.22 21.89
C ARG A 228 -5.45 6.79 21.18
N ARG A 229 -5.89 7.95 21.66
CA ARG A 229 -6.98 8.70 21.05
C ARG A 229 -6.42 9.76 20.12
N VAL A 230 -7.14 10.04 19.05
CA VAL A 230 -6.82 11.08 18.07
C VAL A 230 -8.00 12.03 18.01
N LEU A 231 -7.72 13.34 18.03
CA LEU A 231 -8.66 14.37 17.65
C LEU A 231 -8.36 14.81 16.22
N LEU A 232 -9.34 14.67 15.32
CA LEU A 232 -9.26 15.07 13.92
C LEU A 232 -10.13 16.30 13.67
N SER A 233 -9.67 17.21 12.81
CA SER A 233 -10.39 18.40 12.40
C SER A 233 -10.29 18.62 10.89
N ALA A 234 -11.45 18.74 10.23
CA ALA A 234 -11.55 19.08 8.81
C ALA A 234 -12.91 19.75 8.54
N ASN A 235 -12.97 20.65 7.55
CA ASN A 235 -14.20 21.36 7.15
C ASN A 235 -14.98 22.05 8.29
N GLY A 236 -14.27 22.53 9.32
CA GLY A 236 -14.88 23.14 10.51
C GLY A 236 -15.59 22.16 11.44
N ARG A 237 -15.39 20.85 11.26
CA ARG A 237 -15.91 19.76 12.09
C ARG A 237 -14.76 19.04 12.79
N THR A 238 -15.10 18.36 13.87
CA THR A 238 -14.16 17.53 14.63
C THR A 238 -14.72 16.14 14.85
N ALA A 239 -13.81 15.16 14.93
CA ALA A 239 -14.12 13.79 15.26
C ALA A 239 -13.00 13.21 16.14
N GLU A 240 -13.36 12.29 17.04
CA GLU A 240 -12.38 11.55 17.83
C GLU A 240 -12.35 10.10 17.39
N GLY A 241 -11.16 9.53 17.31
CA GLY A 241 -10.96 8.14 16.97
C GLY A 241 -9.92 7.46 17.85
N LYS A 242 -9.85 6.13 17.76
CA LYS A 242 -8.90 5.30 18.48
C LYS A 242 -7.91 4.67 17.52
N VAL A 243 -6.62 4.77 17.84
CA VAL A 243 -5.56 4.12 17.04
C VAL A 243 -5.63 2.62 17.23
N ARG A 244 -5.91 1.89 16.15
CA ARG A 244 -6.03 0.43 16.16
C ARG A 244 -5.33 -0.25 15.00
N ASP A 245 -4.88 0.53 14.03
CA ASP A 245 -4.24 -0.01 12.84
C ASP A 245 -3.09 0.89 12.36
N LYS A 246 -2.35 0.37 11.38
CA LYS A 246 -1.22 0.99 10.73
C LYS A 246 -1.51 1.12 9.23
N CYS A 247 -1.60 2.36 8.76
CA CYS A 247 -1.77 2.65 7.35
C CYS A 247 -0.45 2.50 6.61
N MET A 248 -0.34 1.44 5.82
CA MET A 248 0.88 1.11 5.08
C MET A 248 1.09 1.97 3.82
N GLY A 249 0.04 2.65 3.34
CA GLY A 249 0.09 3.59 2.22
C GLY A 249 0.18 5.08 2.60
N CYS A 250 0.11 5.41 3.88
CA CYS A 250 0.05 6.80 4.36
C CYS A 250 1.44 7.43 4.53
N ALA A 251 1.61 8.69 4.09
CA ALA A 251 2.77 9.50 4.49
C ALA A 251 2.76 9.75 6.01
N ILE A 252 3.89 10.15 6.61
CA ILE A 252 4.06 10.16 8.07
C ILE A 252 2.99 10.95 8.86
N GLU A 253 2.42 12.00 8.26
CA GLU A 253 1.38 12.84 8.86
C GLU A 253 -0.03 12.55 8.30
N ASP A 254 -0.17 11.60 7.38
CA ASP A 254 -1.46 11.14 6.87
C ASP A 254 -2.10 10.12 7.81
N VAL A 255 -3.43 10.06 7.77
CA VAL A 255 -4.25 9.12 8.54
C VAL A 255 -5.28 8.45 7.66
N ASP A 256 -5.57 7.19 7.95
CA ASP A 256 -6.66 6.45 7.31
C ASP A 256 -7.68 6.07 8.38
N VAL A 257 -8.96 6.38 8.17
CA VAL A 257 -9.98 6.28 9.23
C VAL A 257 -11.13 5.38 8.84
N SER A 258 -11.89 4.91 9.83
CA SER A 258 -13.15 4.23 9.54
C SER A 258 -14.13 5.18 8.83
N GLU A 259 -14.95 4.61 7.95
CA GLU A 259 -15.91 5.34 7.10
C GLU A 259 -16.79 6.33 7.90
N ASP A 260 -17.16 6.01 9.14
CA ASP A 260 -17.97 6.89 10.00
C ASP A 260 -17.25 8.18 10.43
N ILE A 261 -15.93 8.12 10.69
CA ILE A 261 -15.13 9.33 10.99
C ILE A 261 -15.05 10.18 9.72
N PHE A 262 -14.80 9.55 8.58
CA PHE A 262 -14.68 10.27 7.31
C PHE A 262 -15.98 10.98 6.95
N ILE A 263 -17.11 10.28 7.02
CA ILE A 263 -18.47 10.85 6.82
C ILE A 263 -18.74 11.99 7.81
N THR A 264 -18.33 11.86 9.08
CA THR A 264 -18.50 12.93 10.06
C THR A 264 -17.81 14.23 9.63
N LEU A 265 -16.61 14.13 9.08
CA LEU A 265 -15.78 15.26 8.67
C LEU A 265 -16.11 15.80 7.26
N TYR A 266 -16.57 14.94 6.33
CA TYR A 266 -16.74 15.25 4.91
C TYR A 266 -18.14 15.00 4.33
N ASP A 267 -19.13 14.65 5.15
CA ASP A 267 -20.52 14.33 4.79
C ASP A 267 -20.71 13.02 4.01
N ASP A 268 -19.78 12.63 3.16
CA ASP A 268 -19.82 11.37 2.39
C ASP A 268 -18.41 10.84 2.07
N LEU A 269 -18.35 9.63 1.51
CA LEU A 269 -17.11 8.94 1.14
C LEU A 269 -16.61 9.29 -0.27
N GLY A 270 -17.41 9.98 -1.08
CA GLY A 270 -17.23 10.12 -2.52
C GLY A 270 -16.00 10.91 -2.93
N ILE A 271 -15.46 11.77 -2.05
CA ILE A 271 -14.19 12.46 -2.32
C ILE A 271 -12.97 11.53 -2.12
N GLY A 272 -13.11 10.45 -1.35
CA GLY A 272 -12.08 9.44 -1.04
C GLY A 272 -10.87 9.92 -0.23
N ARG A 273 -10.46 11.19 -0.38
CA ARG A 273 -9.31 11.81 0.28
C ARG A 273 -9.55 13.29 0.52
N GLY A 274 -9.06 13.82 1.65
CA GLY A 274 -9.12 15.26 1.95
C GLY A 274 -8.01 15.73 2.88
N SER A 275 -7.91 17.03 3.15
CA SER A 275 -6.94 17.60 4.10
C SER A 275 -7.46 17.62 5.54
N VAL A 276 -6.65 17.15 6.49
CA VAL A 276 -7.01 17.08 7.90
C VAL A 276 -5.91 17.66 8.79
N THR A 277 -6.31 18.22 9.93
CA THR A 277 -5.38 18.43 11.05
C THR A 277 -5.73 17.49 12.19
N TRP A 278 -4.72 16.94 12.85
CA TRP A 278 -4.96 15.99 13.93
C TRP A 278 -3.88 15.99 15.01
N GLU A 279 -4.26 15.54 16.19
CA GLU A 279 -3.35 15.39 17.34
C GLU A 279 -3.70 14.15 18.16
N LEU A 280 -2.69 13.58 18.84
CA LEU A 280 -2.90 12.52 19.82
C LEU A 280 -3.28 13.15 21.17
N ILE A 281 -4.41 12.71 21.72
CA ILE A 281 -4.93 13.13 23.04
C ILE A 281 -4.81 12.01 24.08
#